data_AF-A0A914DRH1-F1
#
_entry.id   AF-A0A914DRH1-F1
#
_cell.length_a   1.000
_cell.length_b   1.000
_cell.length_c   1.000
_cell.angle_alpha   90.00
_cell.angle_beta   90.00
_cell.angle_gamma   90.00
#
_symmetry.space_group_name_H-M   'P 1'
#
loop_
_entity.id
_entity.type
_entity.pdbx_description
1 polymer ?
#
loop_
_entity_poly.entity_id
_entity_poly.type
_entity_poly.pdbx_seq_one_letter_code
_entity_poly.pdbx_strand_id
1 'polypeptide(L)'
;MPQCKFLGVDPGITNKKLYEESLGGQFIYGSIEGYEEKINISTTDTKIGFNQFLLQYFQNKTIDLMLIDIEWSEYKILPTLADYKSDLPPICQFNVELHWPPQRPVTTIHEAIYMIMDNQSNVQPSTTEARSQSELIESFRAEFT
;
A
#
# COMPACT_ATOMS: atom_id res chain seq x y z
N MET A 1 -19.00 16.80 -16.17
CA MET A 1 -17.91 15.80 -16.01
C MET A 1 -17.51 15.77 -14.55
N PRO A 2 -17.25 14.60 -13.94
CA PRO A 2 -16.61 14.56 -12.64
C PRO A 2 -15.28 15.31 -12.72
N GLN A 3 -15.01 16.21 -11.79
CA GLN A 3 -13.68 16.82 -11.68
C GLN A 3 -12.78 15.81 -10.97
N CYS A 4 -12.06 14.99 -11.74
CA CYS A 4 -11.01 14.16 -11.20
C CYS A 4 -9.94 15.06 -10.58
N LYS A 5 -9.66 14.88 -9.29
CA LYS A 5 -8.63 15.62 -8.57
C LYS A 5 -7.55 14.64 -8.15
N PHE A 6 -6.39 14.75 -8.78
CA PHE A 6 -5.23 13.93 -8.46
C PHE A 6 -4.46 14.55 -7.29
N LEU A 7 -4.01 13.75 -6.34
CA LEU A 7 -3.15 14.17 -5.24
C LEU A 7 -1.97 13.20 -5.15
N GLY A 8 -0.75 13.72 -5.27
CA GLY A 8 0.50 12.95 -5.14
C GLY A 8 1.29 13.38 -3.91
N VAL A 9 1.85 12.41 -3.20
CA VAL A 9 2.78 12.62 -2.09
C VAL A 9 4.06 11.87 -2.41
N ASP A 10 5.18 12.58 -2.51
CA ASP A 10 6.46 11.98 -2.91
C ASP A 10 7.65 12.77 -2.33
N PRO A 11 8.70 12.11 -1.82
CA PRO A 11 9.94 12.79 -1.41
C PRO A 11 10.77 13.26 -2.62
N GLY A 12 10.53 12.73 -3.81
CA GLY A 12 11.16 13.13 -5.06
C GLY A 12 10.56 14.40 -5.63
N ILE A 13 11.18 15.56 -5.37
CA ILE A 13 10.74 16.86 -5.91
C ILE A 13 10.63 16.86 -7.46
N THR A 14 11.36 15.98 -8.13
CA THR A 14 11.29 15.77 -9.58
C THR A 14 9.91 15.35 -10.05
N ASN A 15 9.12 14.66 -9.21
CA ASN A 15 7.80 14.15 -9.55
C ASN A 15 6.71 15.24 -9.47
N LYS A 16 7.02 16.41 -8.90
CA LYS A 16 6.08 17.55 -8.84
C LYS A 16 5.47 17.88 -10.21
N LYS A 17 6.29 17.91 -11.25
CA LYS A 17 5.84 18.23 -12.62
C LYS A 17 4.84 17.22 -13.16
N LEU A 18 5.04 15.93 -12.87
CA LEU A 18 4.12 14.87 -13.24
C LEU A 18 2.75 15.13 -12.60
N TYR A 19 2.73 15.35 -11.28
CA TYR A 19 1.50 15.52 -10.53
C TYR A 19 0.73 16.80 -10.87
N GLU A 20 1.41 17.94 -10.91
CA GLU A 20 0.75 19.25 -11.10
C GLU A 20 0.48 19.57 -12.57
N GLU A 21 1.46 19.34 -13.46
CA GLU A 21 1.34 19.77 -14.85
C GLU A 21 0.74 18.68 -15.75
N SER A 22 1.15 17.42 -15.57
CA SER A 22 0.72 16.33 -16.47
C SER A 22 -0.62 15.74 -16.05
N LEU A 23 -0.83 15.58 -14.74
CA LEU A 23 -2.07 15.03 -14.18
C LEU A 23 -3.08 16.09 -13.73
N GLY A 24 -2.69 17.38 -13.70
CA GLY A 24 -3.56 18.48 -13.27
C GLY A 24 -3.94 18.40 -11.79
N GLY A 25 -3.11 17.73 -10.98
CA GLY A 25 -3.33 17.48 -9.57
C GLY A 25 -2.59 18.43 -8.64
N GLN A 26 -2.44 17.99 -7.40
CA GLN A 26 -1.64 18.66 -6.38
C GLN A 26 -0.48 17.77 -5.95
N PHE A 27 0.69 18.38 -5.74
CA PHE A 27 1.86 17.73 -5.20
C PHE A 27 2.08 18.12 -3.74
N ILE A 28 2.41 17.14 -2.90
CA ILE A 28 2.87 17.33 -1.52
C ILE A 28 4.27 16.71 -1.42
N TYR A 29 5.24 17.53 -1.04
CA TYR A 29 6.59 17.05 -0.78
C TYR A 29 6.63 16.32 0.58
N GLY A 30 6.91 15.03 0.54
CA GLY A 30 7.02 14.19 1.74
C GLY A 30 6.83 12.71 1.42
N SER A 31 7.08 11.85 2.42
CA SER A 31 6.78 10.41 2.33
C SER A 31 5.66 10.04 3.30
N ILE A 32 4.91 9.00 2.95
CA ILE A 32 3.84 8.47 3.79
C ILE A 32 4.40 7.29 4.58
N GLU A 33 4.24 7.30 5.91
CA GLU A 33 4.69 6.19 6.76
C GLU A 33 3.55 5.62 7.60
N GLY A 34 3.66 4.35 7.98
CA GLY A 34 2.63 3.64 8.77
C GLY A 34 2.71 3.85 10.28
N TYR A 35 3.08 5.04 10.77
CA TYR A 35 3.10 5.32 12.21
C TYR A 35 1.77 5.95 12.68
N GLU A 36 1.30 5.57 13.87
CA GLU A 36 0.16 6.24 14.53
C GLU A 36 0.54 7.57 15.22
N GLU A 37 1.82 7.86 15.47
CA GLU A 37 2.24 9.06 16.22
C GLU A 37 3.33 9.94 15.57
N LYS A 38 3.06 11.25 15.69
CA LYS A 38 3.84 12.49 15.50
C LYS A 38 4.84 12.60 14.35
N ILE A 39 4.42 13.46 13.43
CA ILE A 39 5.19 14.18 12.42
C ILE A 39 6.48 14.76 13.04
N ASN A 40 7.63 14.32 12.56
CA ASN A 40 8.88 15.06 12.73
C ASN A 40 9.09 15.86 11.44
N ILE A 41 8.57 17.10 11.40
CA ILE A 41 8.83 18.02 10.28
C ILE A 41 10.26 18.51 10.44
N SER A 42 11.24 17.70 10.04
CA SER A 42 12.54 18.26 9.67
C SER A 42 12.35 18.91 8.29
N THR A 43 13.02 20.04 8.06
CA THR A 43 12.85 20.85 6.84
C THR A 43 13.34 20.17 5.56
N THR A 44 13.72 18.90 5.60
CA THR A 44 14.22 18.12 4.46
C THR A 44 13.50 16.78 4.25
N ASP A 45 12.90 16.18 5.29
CA ASP A 45 12.19 14.89 5.23
C ASP A 45 10.84 14.96 5.94
N THR A 46 9.80 15.44 5.24
CA THR A 46 8.44 15.46 5.79
C THR A 46 7.85 14.06 5.74
N LYS A 47 7.76 13.40 6.90
CA LYS A 47 7.11 12.09 7.06
C LYS A 47 5.70 12.28 7.58
N ILE A 48 4.71 11.74 6.88
CA ILE A 48 3.29 11.92 7.18
C ILE A 48 2.68 10.55 7.53
N GLY A 49 1.99 10.45 8.67
CA GLY A 49 1.30 9.21 9.03
C GLY A 49 0.16 8.91 8.05
N PHE A 50 0.02 7.67 7.60
CA PHE A 50 -0.99 7.28 6.60
C PHE A 50 -2.43 7.68 6.99
N ASN A 51 -2.86 7.34 8.20
CA ASN A 51 -4.20 7.72 8.68
C ASN A 51 -4.39 9.24 8.76
N GLN A 52 -3.35 9.97 9.18
CA GLN A 52 -3.40 11.44 9.25
C GLN A 52 -3.51 12.05 7.87
N PHE A 53 -2.79 11.50 6.89
CA PHE A 53 -2.88 11.92 5.49
C PHE A 53 -4.30 11.72 4.95
N LEU A 54 -4.90 10.54 5.15
CA LEU A 54 -6.26 10.27 4.70
C LEU A 54 -7.27 11.22 5.33
N LEU A 55 -7.20 11.41 6.66
CA LEU A 55 -8.08 12.32 7.38
C LEU A 55 -7.87 13.78 6.96
N GLN A 56 -6.65 14.23 6.71
CA GLN A 56 -6.38 15.63 6.39
C GLN A 56 -6.84 16.01 4.97
N TYR A 57 -6.62 15.14 3.98
CA TYR A 57 -6.84 15.48 2.57
C TYR A 57 -8.16 14.93 2.00
N PHE A 58 -8.69 13.89 2.61
CA PHE A 58 -9.85 13.15 2.11
C PHE A 58 -11.01 13.05 3.12
N GLN A 59 -11.01 13.82 4.20
CA GLN A 59 -12.16 13.86 5.12
C GLN A 59 -13.47 14.08 4.36
N ASN A 60 -14.46 13.21 4.61
CA ASN A 60 -15.78 13.24 3.96
C ASN A 60 -15.75 13.14 2.42
N LYS A 61 -14.64 12.67 1.84
CA LYS A 61 -14.53 12.35 0.41
C LYS A 61 -14.41 10.84 0.24
N THR A 62 -14.79 10.36 -0.93
CA THR A 62 -14.48 8.98 -1.35
C THR A 62 -13.21 9.01 -2.18
N ILE A 63 -12.32 8.05 -1.96
CA ILE A 63 -11.10 7.86 -2.74
C ILE A 63 -11.44 6.80 -3.81
N ASP A 64 -11.56 7.23 -5.06
CA ASP A 64 -11.88 6.32 -6.16
C ASP A 64 -10.75 5.31 -6.41
N LEU A 65 -9.51 5.79 -6.46
CA LEU A 65 -8.31 4.99 -6.72
C LEU A 65 -7.15 5.49 -5.83
N MET A 66 -6.52 4.56 -5.13
CA MET A 66 -5.29 4.79 -4.38
C MET A 66 -4.15 3.97 -4.99
N LEU A 67 -3.03 4.62 -5.32
CA LEU A 67 -1.81 3.97 -5.78
C LEU A 67 -0.74 4.19 -4.71
N ILE A 68 -0.10 3.11 -4.27
CA ILE A 68 0.91 3.15 -3.21
C ILE A 68 2.16 2.45 -3.72
N ASP A 69 3.27 3.15 -3.66
CA ASP A 69 4.61 2.56 -3.78
C ASP A 69 5.17 2.44 -2.36
N ILE A 70 5.58 1.22 -1.96
CA ILE A 70 6.06 0.93 -0.61
C ILE A 70 7.50 0.47 -0.65
N GLU A 71 8.35 1.22 0.05
CA GLU A 71 9.72 0.87 0.35
C GLU A 71 10.07 1.00 1.84
N TRP A 72 11.07 0.24 2.30
CA TRP A 72 11.70 0.41 3.62
C TRP A 72 10.74 0.54 4.84
N SER A 73 10.57 1.74 5.40
CA SER A 73 9.76 2.02 6.59
C SER A 73 8.25 2.06 6.31
N GLU A 74 7.86 2.15 5.04
CA GLU A 74 6.48 2.31 4.57
C GLU A 74 5.69 1.00 4.65
N TYR A 75 6.39 -0.14 4.80
CA TYR A 75 5.79 -1.45 5.06
C TYR A 75 4.81 -1.46 6.26
N LYS A 76 4.93 -0.50 7.16
CA LYS A 76 4.02 -0.32 8.30
C LYS A 76 2.63 0.20 7.92
N ILE A 77 2.44 0.65 6.67
CA ILE A 77 1.12 1.05 6.15
C ILE A 77 0.24 -0.18 5.97
N LEU A 78 0.83 -1.33 5.64
CA LEU A 78 0.10 -2.53 5.27
C LEU A 78 -0.91 -2.99 6.35
N PRO A 79 -0.56 -3.07 7.66
CA PRO A 79 -1.53 -3.47 8.68
C PRO A 79 -2.69 -2.48 8.80
N THR A 80 -2.45 -1.20 8.50
CA THR A 80 -3.48 -0.17 8.53
C THR A 80 -4.49 -0.33 7.39
N LEU A 81 -4.05 -0.83 6.23
CA LEU A 81 -4.94 -1.17 5.12
C LEU A 81 -5.74 -2.45 5.41
N ALA A 82 -5.18 -3.40 6.17
CA ALA A 82 -5.87 -4.61 6.60
C ALA A 82 -6.95 -4.31 7.66
N ASP A 83 -6.59 -3.54 8.69
CA ASP A 83 -7.47 -3.12 9.78
C ASP A 83 -8.05 -1.73 9.52
N TYR A 84 -8.62 -1.53 8.32
CA TYR A 84 -9.13 -0.23 7.91
C TYR A 84 -10.25 0.27 8.83
N LYS A 85 -10.03 1.41 9.47
CA LYS A 85 -10.97 1.97 10.45
C LYS A 85 -12.12 2.71 9.76
N SER A 86 -13.33 2.59 10.31
CA SER A 86 -14.55 3.17 9.73
C SER A 86 -14.60 4.71 9.77
N ASP A 87 -13.75 5.34 10.58
CA ASP A 87 -13.60 6.79 10.66
C ASP A 87 -12.70 7.36 9.55
N LEU A 88 -12.03 6.49 8.78
CA LEU A 88 -11.25 6.87 7.61
C LEU A 88 -12.14 7.00 6.35
N PRO A 89 -11.74 7.82 5.37
CA PRO A 89 -12.47 8.01 4.11
C PRO A 89 -12.70 6.68 3.37
N PRO A 90 -13.86 6.42 2.75
CA PRO A 90 -14.04 5.19 1.97
C PRO A 90 -13.09 5.13 0.77
N ILE A 91 -12.43 3.99 0.56
CA ILE A 91 -11.56 3.71 -0.60
C ILE A 91 -12.25 2.69 -1.50
N CYS A 92 -12.48 3.03 -2.77
CA CYS A 92 -13.13 2.12 -3.72
C CYS A 92 -12.15 1.10 -4.30
N GLN A 93 -10.96 1.54 -4.69
CA GLN A 93 -9.92 0.67 -5.27
C GLN A 93 -8.54 1.12 -4.79
N PHE A 94 -7.65 0.15 -4.56
CA PHE A 94 -6.24 0.43 -4.29
C PHE A 94 -5.33 -0.55 -5.04
N ASN A 95 -4.15 -0.07 -5.45
CA ASN A 95 -3.05 -0.88 -5.95
C ASN A 95 -1.79 -0.55 -5.14
N VAL A 96 -1.02 -1.58 -4.81
CA VAL A 96 0.21 -1.47 -4.02
C VAL A 96 1.36 -2.12 -4.78
N GLU A 97 2.44 -1.36 -5.00
CA GLU A 97 3.75 -1.85 -5.40
C GLU A 97 4.61 -2.07 -4.15
N LEU A 98 5.35 -3.19 -4.10
CA LEU A 98 6.17 -3.58 -2.95
C LEU A 98 7.63 -3.81 -3.38
N HIS A 99 8.57 -3.02 -2.86
CA HIS A 99 10.00 -3.12 -3.19
C HIS A 99 10.77 -4.11 -2.30
N TRP A 100 11.48 -5.09 -2.89
CA TRP A 100 12.32 -6.06 -2.16
C TRP A 100 13.76 -5.56 -1.91
N PRO A 101 14.40 -5.82 -0.75
CA PRO A 101 13.96 -6.66 0.38
C PRO A 101 13.17 -5.90 1.46
N PRO A 102 12.20 -6.54 2.14
CA PRO A 102 11.54 -5.97 3.31
C PRO A 102 12.53 -5.85 4.48
N GLN A 103 12.51 -4.74 5.23
CA GLN A 103 13.41 -4.53 6.37
C GLN A 103 12.99 -5.25 7.67
N ARG A 104 11.81 -5.89 7.75
CA ARG A 104 11.25 -6.52 8.97
C ARG A 104 10.35 -7.73 8.63
N PRO A 105 10.14 -8.71 9.55
CA PRO A 105 9.23 -9.83 9.30
C PRO A 105 7.81 -9.28 9.20
N VAL A 106 7.13 -9.61 8.12
CA VAL A 106 5.92 -8.94 7.65
C VAL A 106 4.71 -9.31 8.52
N THR A 107 3.89 -8.34 8.92
CA THR A 107 2.67 -8.58 9.72
C THR A 107 1.40 -7.97 9.11
N THR A 108 1.36 -7.99 7.77
CA THR A 108 0.19 -7.98 6.86
C THR A 108 -0.11 -6.77 6.00
N ILE A 109 -0.23 -6.96 4.66
CA ILE A 109 -1.55 -7.02 4.01
C ILE A 109 -1.64 -8.43 3.41
N HIS A 110 -2.38 -9.33 4.03
CA HIS A 110 -2.18 -10.81 4.04
C HIS A 110 -0.70 -11.31 4.05
N GLU A 111 0.12 -10.64 4.87
CA GLU A 111 1.59 -10.74 5.08
C GLU A 111 2.50 -10.33 3.93
N ALA A 112 2.03 -9.31 3.20
CA ALA A 112 2.48 -8.92 1.86
C ALA A 112 2.04 -9.99 0.85
N ILE A 113 0.73 -10.28 0.91
CA ILE A 113 -0.06 -11.37 0.30
C ILE A 113 0.75 -12.65 0.13
N TYR A 114 1.45 -12.98 1.22
CA TYR A 114 2.40 -14.07 1.40
C TYR A 114 3.80 -13.96 0.78
N MET A 115 4.49 -12.80 0.71
CA MET A 115 5.94 -12.74 0.39
C MET A 115 6.43 -13.70 -0.75
N ILE A 116 5.75 -13.98 -1.86
CA ILE A 116 4.40 -13.73 -2.38
C ILE A 116 4.02 -15.11 -2.91
N MET A 117 3.22 -15.84 -2.12
CA MET A 117 2.93 -17.28 -2.21
C MET A 117 4.13 -18.23 -2.21
N ASP A 118 5.35 -17.79 -2.51
CA ASP A 118 6.35 -18.74 -2.93
C ASP A 118 7.79 -18.28 -3.07
N ASN A 119 8.64 -19.19 -2.64
CA ASN A 119 9.90 -19.53 -3.29
C ASN A 119 9.73 -20.86 -4.09
N GLN A 120 8.55 -21.52 -4.09
CA GLN A 120 8.32 -22.89 -4.58
C GLN A 120 8.10 -23.06 -6.11
N SER A 121 8.89 -22.37 -6.92
CA SER A 121 9.28 -22.99 -8.21
C SER A 121 10.79 -23.23 -8.33
N ASN A 122 11.59 -22.81 -7.35
CA ASN A 122 13.04 -22.93 -7.42
C ASN A 122 13.62 -24.27 -6.87
N VAL A 123 12.79 -25.28 -6.61
CA VAL A 123 13.24 -26.70 -6.49
C VAL A 123 12.27 -27.56 -7.31
N GLN A 124 12.78 -28.29 -8.31
CA GLN A 124 11.94 -29.14 -9.18
C GLN A 124 11.14 -30.17 -8.36
N PRO A 125 9.82 -30.29 -8.56
CA PRO A 125 8.99 -31.21 -7.78
C PRO A 125 9.10 -32.66 -8.28
N SER A 126 9.00 -33.60 -7.35
CA SER A 126 8.69 -35.00 -7.68
C SER A 126 7.19 -35.16 -7.94
N THR A 127 6.80 -36.03 -8.87
CA THR A 127 5.46 -36.09 -9.50
C THR A 127 4.27 -36.34 -8.56
N THR A 128 4.51 -36.66 -7.29
CA THR A 128 3.46 -37.05 -6.33
C THR A 128 3.05 -35.89 -5.41
N GLU A 129 3.93 -34.91 -5.18
CA GLU A 129 3.71 -33.80 -4.23
C GLU A 129 3.00 -32.59 -4.87
N ALA A 130 3.02 -32.46 -6.19
CA ALA A 130 2.36 -31.36 -6.91
C ALA A 130 0.82 -31.38 -6.79
N ARG A 131 0.23 -32.54 -6.47
CA ARG A 131 -1.23 -32.74 -6.43
C ARG A 131 -1.87 -32.38 -5.09
N SER A 132 -1.13 -32.46 -3.98
CA SER A 132 -1.65 -32.12 -2.64
C SER A 132 -1.62 -30.61 -2.35
N GLN A 133 -0.72 -29.87 -2.99
CA GLN A 133 -0.64 -28.41 -2.84
C GLN A 133 -1.74 -27.66 -3.58
N SER A 134 -2.15 -28.16 -4.76
CA SER A 134 -3.29 -27.59 -5.50
C SER A 134 -4.61 -27.71 -4.75
N GLU A 135 -4.81 -28.77 -3.97
CA GLU A 135 -6.04 -29.00 -3.20
C GLU A 135 -6.14 -28.09 -1.96
N LEU A 136 -5.01 -27.75 -1.34
CA LEU A 136 -4.94 -26.81 -0.21
C LEU A 136 -5.21 -25.34 -0.64
N ILE A 137 -4.79 -24.95 -1.85
CA ILE A 137 -5.10 -23.61 -2.42
C ILE A 137 -6.59 -23.49 -2.78
N GLU A 138 -7.21 -24.60 -3.23
CA GLU A 138 -8.64 -24.61 -3.52
C GLU A 138 -9.52 -24.63 -2.26
N SER A 139 -9.08 -25.27 -1.16
CA SER A 139 -9.85 -25.25 0.11
C SER A 139 -9.86 -23.86 0.75
N PHE A 140 -8.75 -23.13 0.69
CA PHE A 140 -8.66 -21.75 1.19
C PHE A 140 -9.50 -20.76 0.34
N ARG A 141 -9.77 -21.03 -0.95
CA ARG A 141 -10.68 -20.26 -1.81
C ARG A 141 -12.16 -20.42 -1.46
N ALA A 142 -12.51 -21.51 -0.77
CA ALA A 142 -13.87 -21.83 -0.39
C ALA A 142 -14.24 -21.39 1.04
N GLU A 143 -13.26 -21.04 1.87
CA GLU A 143 -13.47 -20.66 3.29
C GLU A 143 -13.57 -19.15 3.55
N PHE A 144 -13.26 -18.32 2.56
CA PHE A 144 -13.63 -16.90 2.56
C PHE A 144 -14.92 -16.65 1.76
N THR A 145 -15.69 -17.72 1.51
CA THR A 145 -17.15 -17.72 1.27
C THR A 145 -17.88 -18.19 2.52
#